data_AF-V6LIU4-F1
#
_entry.id   AF-V6LIU4-F1
#
_cell.length_a   1.000
_cell.length_b   1.000
_cell.length_c   1.000
_cell.angle_alpha   90.00
_cell.angle_beta   90.00
_cell.angle_gamma   90.00
#
_symmetry.space_group_name_H-M   'P 1'
#
loop_
_entity.id
_entity.type
_entity.pdbx_description
1 polymer ?
#
loop_
_entity_poly.entity_id
_entity_poly.type
_entity_poly.pdbx_seq_one_letter_code
_entity_poly.pdbx_strand_id
1 'polypeptide(L)'
;MQDFGGPSMQVFHEQRKLLHETLTANQLLKTQKTAIETPSSLAILKQKTTEQALQIAQQSRKIALLSAQIQHFEALNSSDLHVLNRQLFSRILSLESALKAAENSVQKRDFSLEITDKCEIYENQIASLREKTAKNDLLAVNLAELQLLRNENLGLKTALKGMEKERKTLQKNHQMPQNERVRILVSENENLRQKLERSQKEVQMLLAQRVDREVARVVGSDGI
;
A
#
# COMPACT_ATOMS: atom_id res chain seq x y z
N MET A 1 17.75 -76.29 33.57
CA MET A 1 17.97 -74.95 32.99
C MET A 1 16.77 -74.67 32.11
N GLN A 2 15.84 -73.82 32.54
CA GLN A 2 14.66 -73.44 31.76
C GLN A 2 14.97 -72.13 31.03
N ASP A 3 14.73 -72.12 29.72
CA ASP A 3 14.89 -70.97 28.85
C ASP A 3 13.91 -69.85 29.23
N PHE A 4 14.40 -68.76 29.81
CA PHE A 4 13.66 -67.51 30.02
C PHE A 4 13.59 -66.65 28.74
N GLY A 5 13.54 -67.28 27.57
CA GLY A 5 13.57 -66.65 26.25
C GLY A 5 12.18 -66.46 25.63
N GLY A 6 11.21 -65.96 26.41
CA GLY A 6 9.84 -65.74 25.90
C GLY A 6 9.74 -64.56 24.92
N PRO A 7 8.70 -64.51 24.06
CA PRO A 7 8.46 -63.43 23.10
C PRO A 7 8.44 -62.03 23.75
N SER A 8 8.01 -61.93 25.01
CA SER A 8 7.98 -60.69 25.79
C SER A 8 9.37 -60.09 26.07
N MET A 9 10.39 -60.91 26.31
CA MET A 9 11.77 -60.43 26.52
C MET A 9 12.38 -59.88 25.23
N GLN A 10 12.07 -60.49 24.09
CA GLN A 10 12.51 -59.98 22.78
C GLN A 10 11.87 -58.62 22.47
N VAL A 11 10.57 -58.46 22.77
CA VAL A 11 9.85 -57.19 22.61
C VAL A 11 10.42 -56.11 23.54
N PHE A 12 10.75 -56.45 24.79
CA PHE A 12 11.37 -55.52 25.75
C PHE A 12 12.77 -55.07 25.30
N HIS A 13 13.59 -56.00 24.77
CA HIS A 13 14.89 -55.68 24.21
C HIS A 13 14.78 -54.78 22.96
N GLU A 14 13.81 -55.04 22.08
CA GLU A 14 13.57 -54.20 20.91
C GLU A 14 13.09 -52.80 21.31
N GLN A 15 12.21 -52.68 22.31
CA GLN A 15 11.75 -51.40 22.84
C GLN A 15 12.89 -50.61 23.49
N ARG A 16 13.74 -51.26 24.29
CA ARG A 16 14.91 -50.62 24.91
C ARG A 16 15.92 -50.15 23.87
N LYS A 17 16.13 -50.93 22.80
CA LYS A 17 16.99 -50.55 21.67
C LYS A 17 16.44 -49.31 20.94
N LEU A 18 15.14 -49.32 20.60
CA LEU A 18 14.48 -48.20 19.94
C LEU A 18 14.49 -46.93 20.80
N LEU A 19 14.28 -47.06 22.12
CA LEU A 19 14.36 -45.94 23.05
C LEU A 19 15.77 -45.31 23.05
N HIS A 20 16.81 -46.15 23.10
CA HIS A 20 18.20 -45.68 23.07
C HIS A 20 18.51 -44.96 21.74
N GLU A 21 18.10 -45.53 20.61
CA GLU A 21 18.26 -44.92 19.28
C GLU A 21 17.53 -43.57 19.19
N THR A 22 16.32 -43.48 19.74
CA THR A 22 15.50 -42.25 19.76
C THR A 22 16.11 -41.16 20.66
N LEU A 23 16.68 -41.55 21.80
CA LEU A 23 17.39 -40.63 22.70
C LEU A 23 18.68 -40.09 22.05
N THR A 24 19.42 -40.96 21.37
CA THR A 24 20.65 -40.59 20.65
C THR A 24 20.33 -39.64 19.50
N ALA A 25 19.26 -39.91 18.73
CA ALA A 25 18.79 -39.03 17.66
C ALA A 25 18.33 -37.65 18.18
N ASN A 26 17.64 -37.61 19.33
CA ASN A 26 17.25 -36.36 19.98
C ASN A 26 18.45 -35.53 20.47
N GLN A 27 19.50 -36.17 20.97
CA GLN A 27 20.74 -35.48 21.35
C GLN A 27 21.44 -34.89 20.11
N LEU A 28 21.51 -35.65 19.01
CA LEU A 28 22.06 -35.18 17.73
C LEU A 28 21.27 -33.99 17.15
N LEU A 29 19.94 -34.00 17.24
CA LEU A 29 19.10 -32.86 16.84
C LEU A 29 19.38 -31.61 17.68
N LYS A 30 19.61 -31.77 18.98
CA LYS A 30 19.95 -30.65 19.87
C LYS A 30 21.31 -30.05 19.53
N THR A 31 22.32 -30.87 19.22
CA THR A 31 23.66 -30.39 18.84
C THR A 31 23.71 -29.82 17.42
N GLN A 32 22.86 -30.28 16.50
CA GLN A 32 22.75 -29.70 15.16
C GLN A 32 22.06 -28.33 15.16
N LYS A 33 21.18 -28.06 16.14
CA LYS A 33 20.54 -26.74 16.31
C LYS A 33 21.52 -25.62 16.70
N THR A 34 22.72 -25.97 17.20
CA THR A 34 23.75 -25.01 17.66
C THR A 34 24.83 -24.67 16.64
N ALA A 35 24.86 -25.33 15.47
CA ALA A 35 25.85 -25.05 14.42
C ALA A 35 25.16 -24.43 13.19
N ILE A 36 25.20 -23.10 13.08
CA ILE A 36 24.63 -22.37 11.94
C ILE A 36 25.62 -21.29 11.51
N GLU A 37 26.22 -21.43 10.32
CA GLU A 37 27.12 -20.40 9.77
C GLU A 37 26.78 -19.95 8.33
N THR A 38 25.89 -20.62 7.58
CA THR A 38 25.50 -20.11 6.24
C THR A 38 24.05 -20.41 5.81
N PRO A 39 23.44 -19.59 4.91
CA PRO A 39 22.04 -19.72 4.49
C PRO A 39 21.72 -20.98 3.67
N SER A 40 22.65 -21.47 2.83
CA SER A 40 22.46 -22.71 2.05
C SER A 40 22.49 -23.95 2.94
N SER A 41 23.37 -23.95 3.96
CA SER A 41 23.38 -24.97 5.00
C SER A 41 22.10 -24.94 5.85
N LEU A 42 21.44 -23.80 6.01
CA LEU A 42 20.20 -23.68 6.78
C LEU A 42 19.01 -24.39 6.13
N ALA A 43 18.87 -24.33 4.79
CA ALA A 43 17.78 -25.01 4.09
C ALA A 43 17.93 -26.55 4.13
N ILE A 44 19.15 -27.04 3.89
CA ILE A 44 19.50 -28.46 3.98
C ILE A 44 19.36 -28.96 5.43
N LEU A 45 19.80 -28.16 6.41
CA LEU A 45 19.62 -28.49 7.82
C LEU A 45 18.14 -28.53 8.20
N LYS A 46 17.32 -27.57 7.74
CA LYS A 46 15.86 -27.56 7.97
C LYS A 46 15.20 -28.83 7.43
N GLN A 47 15.46 -29.21 6.18
CA GLN A 47 14.91 -30.42 5.58
C GLN A 47 15.35 -31.69 6.33
N LYS A 48 16.63 -31.78 6.69
CA LYS A 48 17.18 -32.92 7.44
C LYS A 48 16.61 -33.00 8.86
N THR A 49 16.38 -31.86 9.51
CA THR A 49 15.75 -31.80 10.83
C THR A 49 14.27 -32.18 10.80
N THR A 50 13.54 -31.84 9.74
CA THR A 50 12.14 -32.27 9.56
C THR A 50 12.02 -33.77 9.31
N GLU A 51 12.91 -34.35 8.50
CA GLU A 51 12.96 -35.79 8.26
C GLU A 51 13.31 -36.56 9.53
N GLN A 52 14.29 -36.07 10.30
CA GLN A 52 14.65 -36.66 11.60
C GLN A 52 13.54 -36.54 12.64
N ALA A 53 12.82 -35.40 12.69
CA ALA A 53 11.68 -35.22 13.58
C ALA A 53 10.53 -36.19 13.24
N LEU A 54 10.26 -36.40 11.95
CA LEU A 54 9.28 -37.38 11.48
C LEU A 54 9.69 -38.81 11.84
N GLN A 55 10.97 -39.15 11.67
CA GLN A 55 11.50 -40.46 12.05
C GLN A 55 11.38 -40.73 13.55
N ILE A 56 11.65 -39.72 14.39
CA ILE A 56 11.46 -39.80 15.85
C ILE A 56 9.99 -39.95 16.21
N ALA A 57 9.07 -39.27 15.51
CA ALA A 57 7.64 -39.42 15.73
C ALA A 57 7.16 -40.83 15.38
N GLN A 58 7.63 -41.39 14.26
CA GLN A 58 7.33 -42.77 13.85
C GLN A 58 7.90 -43.80 14.85
N GLN A 59 9.13 -43.61 15.31
CA GLN A 59 9.73 -44.46 16.35
C GLN A 59 8.98 -44.36 17.67
N SER A 60 8.58 -43.15 18.09
CA SER A 60 7.80 -42.93 19.32
C SER A 60 6.43 -43.61 19.24
N ARG A 61 5.79 -43.59 18.07
CA ARG A 61 4.54 -44.33 17.80
C ARG A 61 4.75 -45.84 17.86
N LYS A 62 5.84 -46.36 17.29
CA LYS A 62 6.19 -47.79 17.37
C LYS A 62 6.43 -48.20 18.83
N ILE A 63 7.14 -47.38 19.60
CA ILE A 63 7.35 -47.60 21.05
C ILE A 63 6.00 -47.63 21.78
N ALA A 64 5.07 -46.71 21.48
CA ALA A 64 3.74 -46.71 22.11
C ALA A 64 2.93 -47.98 21.81
N LEU A 65 2.98 -48.48 20.57
CA LEU A 65 2.31 -49.73 20.18
C LEU A 65 2.93 -50.95 20.87
N LEU A 66 4.27 -51.01 20.96
CA LEU A 66 4.97 -52.07 21.71
C LEU A 66 4.68 -51.98 23.21
N SER A 67 4.61 -50.77 23.79
CA SER A 67 4.18 -50.56 25.18
C SER A 67 2.77 -51.08 25.43
N ALA A 68 1.83 -50.87 24.48
CA ALA A 68 0.46 -51.37 24.59
C ALA A 68 0.39 -52.90 24.49
N GLN A 69 1.22 -53.52 23.63
CA GLN A 69 1.35 -54.98 23.58
C GLN A 69 1.95 -55.54 24.87
N ILE A 70 2.98 -54.88 25.41
CA ILE A 70 3.59 -55.23 26.70
C ILE A 70 2.54 -55.12 27.83
N GLN A 71 1.74 -54.05 27.90
CA GLN A 71 0.63 -53.93 28.86
C GLN A 71 -0.37 -55.09 28.75
N HIS A 72 -0.61 -55.60 27.54
CA HIS A 72 -1.48 -56.74 27.30
C HIS A 72 -0.85 -58.08 27.77
N PHE A 73 0.48 -58.18 27.77
CA PHE A 73 1.23 -59.32 28.34
C PHE A 73 1.46 -59.19 29.86
N GLU A 74 1.46 -57.97 30.39
CA GLU A 74 1.75 -57.60 31.77
C GLU A 74 0.52 -57.59 32.69
N ALA A 75 -0.69 -57.71 32.14
CA ALA A 75 -1.89 -58.09 32.89
C ALA A 75 -1.73 -59.44 33.64
N LEU A 76 -0.59 -60.11 33.49
CA LEU A 76 -0.19 -61.32 34.17
C LEU A 76 0.91 -61.17 35.25
N ASN A 77 1.53 -60.01 35.56
CA ASN A 77 2.35 -59.85 36.80
C ASN A 77 2.90 -58.44 37.15
N SER A 78 2.70 -58.05 38.43
CA SER A 78 3.50 -57.19 39.34
C SER A 78 3.44 -55.63 39.29
N SER A 79 3.49 -55.05 40.50
CA SER A 79 3.20 -53.66 40.92
C SER A 79 4.12 -52.55 40.38
N ASP A 80 5.43 -52.78 40.27
CA ASP A 80 6.41 -51.73 39.92
C ASP A 80 6.28 -51.21 38.48
N LEU A 81 5.67 -52.04 37.65
CA LEU A 81 5.43 -51.81 36.25
C LEU A 81 4.25 -50.87 35.99
N HIS A 82 3.26 -50.85 36.88
CA HIS A 82 2.21 -49.84 36.87
C HIS A 82 2.74 -48.45 37.22
N VAL A 83 3.74 -48.35 38.10
CA VAL A 83 4.39 -47.08 38.45
C VAL A 83 5.20 -46.55 37.27
N LEU A 84 5.99 -47.40 36.63
CA LEU A 84 6.76 -47.03 35.44
C LEU A 84 5.84 -46.66 34.26
N ASN A 85 4.76 -47.43 34.04
CA ASN A 85 3.74 -47.09 33.02
C ASN A 85 3.09 -45.74 33.30
N ARG A 86 2.73 -45.43 34.55
CA ARG A 86 2.14 -44.14 34.91
C ARG A 86 3.11 -42.98 34.65
N GLN A 87 4.40 -43.16 34.96
CA GLN A 87 5.44 -42.17 34.67
C GLN A 87 5.65 -41.98 33.16
N LEU A 88 5.68 -43.06 32.39
CA LEU A 88 5.81 -43.01 30.93
C LEU A 88 4.59 -42.33 30.29
N PHE A 89 3.37 -42.66 30.73
CA PHE A 89 2.15 -42.06 30.22
C PHE A 89 2.08 -40.54 30.50
N SER A 90 2.45 -40.14 31.72
CA SER A 90 2.58 -38.72 32.08
C SER A 90 3.61 -38.01 31.21
N ARG A 91 4.72 -38.68 30.88
CA ARG A 91 5.75 -38.10 30.01
C ARG A 91 5.30 -37.98 28.57
N ILE A 92 4.53 -38.93 28.04
CA ILE A 92 3.94 -38.87 26.70
C ILE A 92 2.98 -37.68 26.60
N LEU A 93 2.06 -37.53 27.56
CA LEU A 93 1.14 -36.39 27.57
C LEU A 93 1.87 -35.03 27.66
N SER A 94 2.97 -34.97 28.41
CA SER A 94 3.83 -33.78 28.47
C SER A 94 4.54 -33.50 27.15
N LEU A 95 4.90 -34.53 26.37
CA LEU A 95 5.53 -34.36 25.07
C LEU A 95 4.51 -33.98 23.98
N GLU A 96 3.30 -34.54 24.02
CA GLU A 96 2.21 -34.17 23.10
C GLU A 96 1.78 -32.71 23.29
N SER A 97 1.67 -32.24 24.53
CA SER A 97 1.37 -30.84 24.81
C SER A 97 2.50 -29.90 24.36
N ALA A 98 3.77 -30.28 24.54
CA ALA A 98 4.91 -29.53 24.04
C ALA A 98 4.97 -29.48 22.50
N LEU A 99 4.64 -30.59 21.82
CA LEU A 99 4.56 -30.66 20.37
C LEU A 99 3.45 -29.73 19.84
N LYS A 100 2.26 -29.78 20.44
CA LYS A 100 1.14 -28.91 20.06
C LYS A 100 1.44 -27.43 20.28
N ALA A 101 2.17 -27.09 21.34
CA ALA A 101 2.65 -25.72 21.57
C ALA A 101 3.67 -25.27 20.51
N ALA A 102 4.57 -26.17 20.08
CA ALA A 102 5.52 -25.89 19.02
C ALA A 102 4.83 -25.70 17.66
N GLU A 103 3.88 -26.56 17.28
CA GLU A 103 3.07 -26.45 16.06
C GLU A 103 2.32 -25.11 16.00
N ASN A 104 1.66 -24.72 17.09
CA ASN A 104 0.97 -23.43 17.18
C ASN A 104 1.93 -22.23 17.02
N SER A 105 3.17 -22.35 17.51
CA SER A 105 4.17 -21.28 17.37
C SER A 105 4.66 -21.12 15.93
N VAL A 106 4.80 -22.23 15.20
CA VAL A 106 5.21 -22.24 13.79
C VAL A 106 4.11 -21.64 12.94
N GLN A 107 2.85 -22.05 13.13
CA GLN A 107 1.71 -21.46 12.42
C GLN A 107 1.61 -19.94 12.64
N LYS A 108 1.76 -19.47 13.89
CA LYS A 108 1.76 -18.03 14.18
C LYS A 108 2.89 -17.28 13.47
N ARG A 109 4.06 -17.89 13.36
CA ARG A 109 5.21 -17.32 12.66
C ARG A 109 4.97 -17.24 11.15
N ASP A 110 4.40 -18.29 10.57
CA ASP A 110 4.07 -18.33 9.14
C ASP A 110 3.01 -17.27 8.79
N PHE A 111 1.96 -17.13 9.61
CA PHE A 111 0.98 -16.05 9.49
C PHE A 111 1.63 -14.65 9.62
N SER A 112 2.58 -14.48 10.55
CA SER A 112 3.29 -13.21 10.73
C SER A 112 4.16 -12.86 9.52
N LEU A 113 4.80 -13.85 8.91
CA LEU A 113 5.61 -13.66 7.70
C LEU A 113 4.72 -13.28 6.50
N GLU A 114 3.61 -13.99 6.30
CA GLU A 114 2.67 -13.67 5.22
C GLU A 114 2.08 -12.26 5.34
N ILE A 115 1.77 -11.80 6.56
CA ILE A 115 1.31 -10.43 6.81
C ILE A 115 2.41 -9.42 6.49
N THR A 116 3.66 -9.72 6.87
CA THR A 116 4.81 -8.83 6.61
C THR A 116 5.05 -8.68 5.11
N ASP A 117 5.07 -9.80 4.36
CA ASP A 117 5.24 -9.79 2.90
C ASP A 117 4.12 -8.99 2.20
N LYS A 118 2.87 -9.12 2.67
CA LYS A 118 1.74 -8.33 2.13
C LYS A 118 1.86 -6.85 2.46
N CYS A 119 2.31 -6.49 3.66
CA CYS A 119 2.55 -5.10 4.03
C CYS A 119 3.61 -4.45 3.13
N GLU A 120 4.74 -5.12 2.89
CA GLU A 120 5.79 -4.61 1.99
C GLU A 120 5.27 -4.41 0.55
N ILE A 121 4.45 -5.33 0.04
CA ILE A 121 3.81 -5.19 -1.28
C ILE A 121 2.91 -3.94 -1.31
N TYR A 122 2.07 -3.74 -0.29
CA TYR A 122 1.17 -2.58 -0.25
C TYR A 122 1.93 -1.26 -0.09
N GLU A 123 3.00 -1.21 0.71
CA GLU A 123 3.86 -0.03 0.85
C GLU A 123 4.49 0.36 -0.50
N ASN A 124 5.00 -0.62 -1.25
CA ASN A 124 5.54 -0.40 -2.60
C ASN A 124 4.48 0.11 -3.59
N GLN A 125 3.25 -0.44 -3.52
CA GLN A 125 2.13 0.04 -4.35
C GLN A 125 1.74 1.48 -4.01
N ILE A 126 1.68 1.84 -2.73
CA ILE A 126 1.39 3.20 -2.26
C ILE A 126 2.48 4.18 -2.75
N ALA A 127 3.76 3.81 -2.64
CA ALA A 127 4.86 4.63 -3.12
C ALA A 127 4.76 4.90 -4.64
N SER A 128 4.46 3.85 -5.42
CA SER A 128 4.27 3.98 -6.87
C SER A 128 3.08 4.89 -7.24
N LEU A 129 1.96 4.78 -6.51
CA LEU A 129 0.80 5.65 -6.73
C LEU A 129 1.12 7.12 -6.42
N ARG A 130 1.84 7.39 -5.33
CA ARG A 130 2.28 8.76 -4.97
C ARG A 130 3.16 9.38 -6.06
N GLU A 131 4.10 8.60 -6.62
CA GLU A 131 4.95 9.06 -7.71
C GLU A 131 4.15 9.39 -8.98
N LYS A 132 3.15 8.55 -9.32
CA LYS A 132 2.24 8.81 -10.45
C LYS A 132 1.41 10.07 -10.23
N THR A 133 0.89 10.30 -9.03
CA THR A 133 0.15 11.52 -8.69
C THR A 133 1.03 12.76 -8.83
N ALA A 134 2.26 12.72 -8.29
CA ALA A 134 3.20 13.83 -8.43
C ALA A 134 3.53 14.16 -9.90
N LYS A 135 3.68 13.13 -10.75
CA LYS A 135 3.86 13.32 -12.21
C LYS A 135 2.64 13.96 -12.86
N ASN A 136 1.43 13.58 -12.46
CA ASN A 136 0.19 14.18 -12.97
C ASN A 136 0.04 15.65 -12.53
N ASP A 137 0.40 15.97 -11.29
CA ASP A 137 0.36 17.34 -10.78
C ASP A 137 1.34 18.23 -11.55
N LEU A 138 2.56 17.73 -11.83
CA LEU A 138 3.54 18.44 -12.66
C LEU A 138 3.03 18.67 -14.10
N LEU A 139 2.37 17.67 -14.70
CA LEU A 139 1.75 17.81 -16.01
C LEU A 139 0.64 18.86 -16.01
N ALA A 140 -0.17 18.92 -14.95
CA ALA A 140 -1.23 19.93 -14.81
C ALA A 140 -0.65 21.36 -14.71
N VAL A 141 0.42 21.54 -13.93
CA VAL A 141 1.14 22.83 -13.84
C VAL A 141 1.69 23.24 -15.20
N ASN A 142 2.39 22.33 -15.90
CA ASN A 142 2.94 22.61 -17.23
C ASN A 142 1.86 22.97 -18.25
N LEU A 143 0.69 22.31 -18.20
CA LEU A 143 -0.44 22.64 -19.08
C LEU A 143 -1.00 24.04 -18.78
N ALA A 144 -1.11 24.42 -17.50
CA ALA A 144 -1.56 25.75 -17.10
C ALA A 144 -0.60 26.84 -17.59
N GLU A 145 0.71 26.63 -17.43
CA GLU A 145 1.75 27.54 -17.93
C GLU A 145 1.70 27.68 -19.45
N LEU A 146 1.56 26.58 -20.20
CA LEU A 146 1.40 26.61 -21.65
C LEU A 146 0.15 27.38 -22.09
N GLN A 147 -0.94 27.26 -21.34
CA GLN A 147 -2.18 27.99 -21.63
C GLN A 147 -2.01 29.50 -21.38
N LEU A 148 -1.29 29.89 -20.33
CA LEU A 148 -0.95 31.28 -20.06
C LEU A 148 -0.08 31.87 -21.17
N LEU A 149 1.01 31.19 -21.53
CA LEU A 149 1.89 31.60 -22.64
C LEU A 149 1.15 31.70 -23.97
N ARG A 150 0.20 30.79 -24.22
CA ARG A 150 -0.65 30.84 -25.42
C ARG A 150 -1.52 32.10 -25.44
N ASN A 151 -2.10 32.47 -24.30
CA ASN A 151 -2.93 33.68 -24.18
C ASN A 151 -2.10 34.95 -24.33
N GLU A 152 -0.92 35.01 -23.73
CA GLU A 152 0.03 36.12 -23.90
C GLU A 152 0.45 36.28 -25.37
N ASN A 153 0.76 35.17 -26.04
CA ASN A 153 1.12 35.20 -27.46
C ASN A 153 -0.04 35.70 -28.34
N LEU A 154 -1.28 35.30 -28.03
CA LEU A 154 -2.47 35.82 -28.69
C LEU A 154 -2.66 37.33 -28.45
N GLY A 155 -2.46 37.79 -27.22
CA GLY A 155 -2.49 39.21 -26.86
C GLY A 155 -1.45 40.00 -27.66
N LEU A 156 -0.20 39.53 -27.69
CA LEU A 156 0.89 40.15 -28.45
C LEU A 156 0.60 40.18 -29.95
N LYS A 157 0.08 39.10 -30.54
CA LYS A 157 -0.33 39.08 -31.96
C LYS A 157 -1.43 40.09 -32.27
N THR A 158 -2.37 40.27 -31.34
CA THR A 158 -3.47 41.21 -31.50
C THR A 158 -2.96 42.65 -31.41
N ALA A 159 -2.11 42.95 -30.44
CA ALA A 159 -1.44 44.24 -30.31
C ALA A 159 -0.60 44.57 -31.55
N LEU A 160 0.18 43.61 -32.06
CA LEU A 160 1.03 43.79 -33.24
C LEU A 160 0.21 44.08 -34.49
N LYS A 161 -0.94 43.40 -34.69
CA LYS A 161 -1.90 43.74 -35.75
C LYS A 161 -2.49 45.14 -35.59
N GLY A 162 -2.78 45.57 -34.36
CA GLY A 162 -3.24 46.92 -34.06
C GLY A 162 -2.21 47.99 -34.46
N MET A 163 -0.97 47.82 -34.00
CA MET A 163 0.15 48.70 -34.33
C MET A 163 0.42 48.74 -35.84
N GLU A 164 0.32 47.61 -36.55
CA GLU A 164 0.52 47.59 -37.99
C GLU A 164 -0.57 48.36 -38.75
N LYS A 165 -1.83 48.30 -38.28
CA LYS A 165 -2.92 49.12 -38.80
C LYS A 165 -2.66 50.61 -38.56
N GLU A 166 -2.31 51.00 -37.34
CA GLU A 166 -1.99 52.39 -37.00
C GLU A 166 -0.84 52.92 -37.88
N ARG A 167 0.22 52.13 -38.06
CA ARG A 167 1.34 52.49 -38.93
C ARG A 167 0.89 52.75 -40.37
N LYS A 168 0.03 51.90 -40.93
CA LYS A 168 -0.51 52.08 -42.30
C LYS A 168 -1.37 53.34 -42.41
N THR A 169 -2.20 53.62 -41.39
CA THR A 169 -3.00 54.85 -41.33
C THR A 169 -2.12 56.09 -41.27
N LEU A 170 -1.07 56.08 -40.43
CA LEU A 170 -0.12 57.18 -40.31
C LEU A 170 0.66 57.41 -41.62
N GLN A 171 1.10 56.34 -42.30
CA GLN A 171 1.74 56.46 -43.61
C GLN A 171 0.81 57.09 -44.66
N LYS A 172 -0.45 56.63 -44.73
CA LYS A 172 -1.45 57.19 -45.64
C LYS A 172 -1.70 58.68 -45.34
N ASN A 173 -1.79 59.04 -44.06
CA ASN A 173 -1.94 60.43 -43.64
C ASN A 173 -0.71 61.29 -43.99
N HIS A 174 0.49 60.73 -43.91
CA HIS A 174 1.72 61.44 -44.30
C HIS A 174 1.80 61.72 -45.81
N GLN A 175 1.25 60.83 -46.63
CA GLN A 175 1.24 60.96 -48.09
C GLN A 175 0.15 61.90 -48.63
N MET A 176 -0.83 62.30 -47.79
CA MET A 176 -1.91 63.20 -48.22
C MET A 176 -1.47 64.67 -48.27
N PRO A 177 -1.91 65.44 -49.29
CA PRO A 177 -1.76 66.89 -49.32
C PRO A 177 -2.37 67.55 -48.08
N GLN A 178 -1.71 68.60 -47.59
CA GLN A 178 -2.03 69.23 -46.31
C GLN A 178 -3.49 69.76 -46.24
N ASN A 179 -4.00 70.28 -47.36
CA ASN A 179 -5.39 70.74 -47.47
C ASN A 179 -6.41 69.61 -47.33
N GLU A 180 -6.13 68.44 -47.90
CA GLU A 180 -6.99 67.25 -47.80
C GLU A 180 -7.02 66.72 -46.36
N ARG A 181 -5.86 66.70 -45.68
CA ARG A 181 -5.73 66.29 -44.27
C ARG A 181 -6.55 67.17 -43.34
N VAL A 182 -6.48 68.49 -43.50
CA VAL A 182 -7.25 69.44 -42.69
C VAL A 182 -8.75 69.23 -42.91
N ARG A 183 -9.19 69.03 -44.16
CA ARG A 183 -10.61 68.80 -44.49
C ARG A 183 -11.16 67.54 -43.82
N ILE A 184 -10.41 66.44 -43.86
CA ILE A 184 -10.79 65.18 -43.21
C ILE A 184 -10.83 65.34 -41.68
N LEU A 185 -9.80 65.94 -41.07
CA LEU A 185 -9.73 66.14 -39.62
C LEU A 185 -10.86 67.04 -39.08
N VAL A 186 -11.29 68.05 -39.85
CA VAL A 186 -12.44 68.90 -39.49
C VAL A 186 -13.73 68.08 -39.52
N SER A 187 -13.94 67.27 -40.57
CA SER A 187 -15.09 66.35 -40.66
C SER A 187 -15.13 65.33 -39.52
N GLU A 188 -13.99 64.70 -39.20
CA GLU A 188 -13.89 63.75 -38.10
C GLU A 188 -14.13 64.40 -36.74
N ASN A 189 -13.62 65.61 -36.50
CA ASN A 189 -13.90 66.36 -35.27
C ASN A 189 -15.38 66.66 -35.11
N GLU A 190 -16.05 67.07 -36.19
CA GLU A 190 -17.48 67.35 -36.15
C GLU A 190 -18.28 66.10 -35.81
N ASN A 191 -17.90 64.96 -36.39
CA ASN A 191 -18.54 63.67 -36.12
C ASN A 191 -18.29 63.19 -34.67
N LEU A 192 -17.07 63.37 -34.15
CA LEU A 192 -16.74 63.08 -32.75
C LEU A 192 -17.52 63.98 -31.78
N ARG A 193 -17.67 65.27 -32.09
CA ARG A 193 -18.51 66.20 -31.30
C ARG A 193 -19.96 65.73 -31.24
N GLN A 194 -20.54 65.34 -32.38
CA GLN A 194 -21.89 64.81 -32.43
C GLN A 194 -22.05 63.52 -31.62
N LYS A 195 -21.09 62.59 -31.69
CA LYS A 195 -21.11 61.36 -30.90
C LYS A 195 -20.99 61.63 -29.40
N LEU A 196 -20.09 62.54 -29.01
CA LEU A 196 -19.92 62.95 -27.62
C LEU A 196 -21.22 63.56 -27.08
N GLU A 197 -21.85 64.46 -27.84
CA GLU A 197 -23.11 65.10 -27.45
C GLU A 197 -24.24 64.08 -27.27
N ARG A 198 -24.35 63.08 -28.17
CA ARG A 198 -25.32 61.98 -28.05
C ARG A 198 -25.07 61.17 -26.77
N SER A 199 -23.82 60.80 -26.50
CA SER A 199 -23.46 60.04 -25.32
C SER A 199 -23.70 60.83 -24.03
N GLN A 200 -23.42 62.14 -24.02
CA GLN A 200 -23.74 63.02 -22.89
C GLN A 200 -25.25 63.11 -22.63
N LYS A 201 -26.07 63.24 -23.69
CA LYS A 201 -27.54 63.21 -23.57
C LYS A 201 -28.05 61.88 -23.01
N GLU A 202 -27.47 60.77 -23.45
CA GLU A 202 -27.82 59.43 -22.98
C GLU A 202 -27.48 59.26 -21.49
N VAL A 203 -26.30 59.69 -21.07
CA VAL A 203 -25.89 59.68 -19.64
C VAL A 203 -26.80 60.58 -18.80
N GLN A 204 -27.13 61.79 -19.26
CA GLN A 204 -28.06 62.69 -18.55
C GLN A 204 -29.44 62.06 -18.38
N MET A 205 -29.95 61.39 -19.42
CA MET A 205 -31.23 60.68 -19.36
C MET A 205 -31.20 59.54 -18.35
N LEU A 206 -30.14 58.72 -18.36
CA LEU A 206 -29.98 57.62 -17.40
C LEU A 206 -29.84 58.12 -15.96
N LEU A 207 -29.16 59.25 -15.74
CA LEU A 207 -29.07 59.90 -14.43
C LEU A 207 -30.42 60.42 -13.96
N ALA A 208 -31.19 61.10 -14.84
CA ALA A 208 -32.54 61.57 -14.52
C ALA A 208 -33.47 60.40 -14.13
N GLN A 209 -33.48 59.33 -14.94
CA GLN A 209 -34.25 58.12 -14.63
C GLN A 209 -33.83 57.47 -13.31
N ARG A 210 -32.54 57.54 -12.94
CA ARG A 210 -32.06 57.02 -11.66
C ARG A 210 -32.52 57.88 -10.49
N VAL A 211 -32.50 59.20 -10.63
CA VAL A 211 -33.02 60.14 -9.62
C VAL A 211 -34.51 59.94 -9.43
N ASP A 212 -35.30 59.85 -10.49
CA ASP A 212 -36.75 59.62 -10.41
C ASP A 212 -37.09 58.32 -9.69
N ARG A 213 -36.35 57.23 -9.97
CA ARG A 213 -36.51 55.95 -9.26
C ARG A 213 -36.16 56.05 -7.77
N GLU A 214 -35.13 56.82 -7.42
CA GLU A 214 -34.71 56.99 -6.04
C GLU A 214 -35.70 57.89 -5.26
N VAL A 215 -36.20 58.96 -5.87
CA VAL A 215 -37.25 59.82 -5.29
C VAL A 215 -38.54 59.03 -5.08
N ALA A 216 -38.98 58.23 -6.06
CA ALA A 216 -40.16 57.37 -5.91
C ALA A 216 -39.99 56.35 -4.78
N ARG A 217 -38.78 55.81 -4.57
CA ARG A 217 -38.48 54.93 -3.45
C ARG A 217 -38.60 55.64 -2.10
N VAL A 218 -38.03 56.83 -1.97
CA VAL A 218 -38.01 57.60 -0.71
C VAL A 218 -39.40 58.16 -0.36
N VAL A 219 -40.13 58.71 -1.34
CA VAL A 219 -41.48 59.26 -1.12
C VAL A 219 -42.50 58.15 -0.88
N GLY A 220 -42.31 56.96 -1.49
CA GLY A 220 -43.15 55.79 -1.23
C GLY A 220 -42.90 55.12 0.13
N SER A 221 -41.79 55.41 0.80
CA SER A 221 -41.47 54.86 2.14
C SER A 221 -41.97 55.70 3.32
N ASP A 222 -42.39 56.95 3.11
CA ASP A 222 -42.89 57.86 4.16
C ASP A 222 -44.42 57.93 4.26
N GLY A 223 -45.14 57.04 3.56
CA GLY A 223 -46.60 57.01 3.46
C GLY A 223 -47.33 55.89 4.20
N ILE A 224 -46.74 55.29 5.24
CA ILE A 224 -47.37 54.31 6.14
C ILE A 224 -47.34 54.80 7.57
#